data_AF-H8LN96-F1
#
_entry.id   AF-H8LN96-F1
#
_cell.length_a   1.000
_cell.length_b   1.000
_cell.length_c   1.000
_cell.angle_alpha   90.00
_cell.angle_beta   90.00
_cell.angle_gamma   90.00
#
_symmetry.space_group_name_H-M   'P 1'
#
loop_
_entity.id
_entity.type
_entity.pdbx_description
1 polymer ?
#
loop_
_entity_poly.entity_id
_entity_poly.type
_entity_poly.pdbx_seq_one_letter_code
_entity_poly.pdbx_strand_id
1 'polypeptide(L)' 'MNALGPLYKKYKFSNFIKAMEFANKITEIAEQEAHHPDLTISWGVCSVEI' A
#
# COMPACT_ATOMS: atom_id res chain seq x y z
N MET A 1 5.96 5.63 -19.06
CA MET A 1 5.62 6.47 -17.89
C MET A 1 4.22 7.02 -18.11
N ASN A 2 3.28 6.77 -17.19
CA ASN A 2 1.91 7.27 -17.32
C ASN A 2 1.88 8.80 -17.30
N ALA A 3 1.11 9.40 -18.21
CA ALA A 3 1.01 10.86 -18.39
C ALA A 3 0.32 11.60 -17.22
N LEU A 4 -0.15 10.88 -16.20
CA LEU A 4 -0.94 11.39 -15.07
C LEU A 4 -0.24 11.24 -13.71
N GLY A 5 1.02 10.79 -13.70
CA GLY A 5 1.74 10.44 -12.48
C GLY A 5 1.36 9.06 -11.92
N PRO A 6 2.00 8.64 -10.83
CA PRO A 6 1.72 7.37 -10.16
C PRO A 6 0.34 7.39 -9.50
N LEU A 7 -0.32 6.24 -9.42
CA LEU A 7 -1.59 6.10 -8.73
C LEU A 7 -1.34 6.01 -7.23
N TYR A 8 -1.90 6.95 -6.46
CA TYR A 8 -1.61 7.09 -5.04
C TYR A 8 -2.86 7.04 -4.16
N LYS A 9 -2.77 6.33 -3.02
CA LYS A 9 -3.83 6.36 -1.98
C LYS A 9 -3.32 6.12 -0.56
N LYS A 10 -3.85 6.90 0.40
CA LYS A 10 -3.63 6.71 1.85
C LYS A 10 -4.82 6.03 2.51
N TYR A 11 -4.55 5.00 3.31
CA TYR A 11 -5.51 4.30 4.14
C TYR A 11 -5.20 4.56 5.62
N LYS A 12 -6.23 4.89 6.42
CA LYS A 12 -6.08 5.22 7.84
C LYS A 12 -6.59 4.09 8.73
N PHE A 13 -5.92 3.87 9.85
CA PHE A 13 -6.16 2.81 10.82
C PHE A 13 -6.00 3.34 12.26
N SER A 14 -6.58 2.62 13.23
CA SER A 14 -6.56 3.04 14.63
C SER A 14 -5.22 2.79 15.35
N ASN A 15 -4.32 2.00 14.77
CA ASN A 15 -3.00 1.69 15.34
C ASN A 15 -2.03 1.20 14.26
N PHE A 16 -0.76 0.99 14.64
CA PHE A 16 0.28 0.51 13.73
C PHE A 16 0.03 -0.92 13.23
N ILE A 17 -0.44 -1.82 14.09
CA ILE A 17 -0.68 -3.23 13.74
C ILE A 17 -1.68 -3.35 12.58
N LYS A 18 -2.81 -2.64 12.65
CA LYS A 18 -3.82 -2.66 11.58
C LYS A 18 -3.31 -2.09 10.25
N ALA A 19 -2.43 -1.10 10.29
CA ALA A 19 -1.79 -0.58 9.08
C ALA A 19 -0.87 -1.64 8.44
N MET A 20 -0.11 -2.36 9.27
CA MET A 20 0.75 -3.46 8.82
C MET A 20 -0.06 -4.66 8.29
N GLU A 21 -1.14 -5.04 8.97
CA GLU A 21 -2.05 -6.11 8.52
C GLU A 21 -2.63 -5.82 7.13
N PHE A 22 -2.96 -4.56 6.85
CA PHE A 22 -3.41 -4.14 5.53
C PHE A 22 -2.30 -4.22 4.48
N ALA A 23 -1.09 -3.76 4.81
CA ALA A 23 0.07 -3.88 3.91
C ALA A 23 0.37 -5.35 3.54
N ASN A 24 0.33 -6.27 4.51
CA ASN A 24 0.55 -7.70 4.28
C ASN A 24 -0.50 -8.33 3.34
N LYS A 25 -1.75 -7.82 3.33
CA LYS A 25 -2.75 -8.29 2.36
C LYS A 25 -2.43 -7.84 0.94
N ILE A 26 -1.81 -6.67 0.78
CA ILE A 26 -1.40 -6.19 -0.54
C ILE A 26 -0.25 -7.03 -1.09
N THR A 27 0.68 -7.52 -0.26
CA THR A 27 1.83 -8.29 -0.74
C THR A 27 1.40 -9.58 -1.44
N GLU A 28 0.38 -10.27 -0.95
CA GLU A 28 -0.14 -11.48 -1.60
C GLU A 28 -0.67 -11.19 -3.01
N ILE A 29 -1.40 -10.08 -3.18
CA ILE A 29 -1.95 -9.64 -4.47
C ILE A 29 -0.82 -9.20 -5.41
N ALA A 30 0.16 -8.44 -4.90
CA ALA A 30 1.29 -7.94 -5.68
C ALA A 30 2.12 -9.09 -6.29
N GLU A 31 2.33 -10.18 -5.51
CA GLU A 31 3.04 -11.36 -6.00
C GLU A 31 2.22 -12.16 -7.02
N GLN A 32 0.91 -12.33 -6.80
CA GLN A 32 0.03 -13.03 -7.75
C GLN A 32 -0.03 -12.33 -9.11
N GLU A 33 -0.04 -11.00 -9.12
CA GLU A 33 -0.12 -10.18 -10.33
C GLU A 33 1.25 -9.83 -10.91
N ALA A 34 2.35 -10.20 -10.25
CA ALA A 34 3.71 -9.79 -10.58
C ALA A 34 3.84 -8.26 -10.81
N HIS A 35 3.16 -7.48 -9.97
CA HIS A 35 3.13 -6.03 -10.04
C HIS A 35 3.22 -5.43 -8.65
N HIS A 36 4.37 -4.82 -8.36
CA HIS A 36 4.76 -4.44 -7.01
C HIS A 36 4.56 -2.94 -6.77
N PRO A 37 3.62 -2.54 -5.89
CA PRO A 37 3.48 -1.15 -5.46
C PRO A 37 4.55 -0.77 -4.43
N ASP A 38 4.80 0.53 -4.31
CA ASP A 38 5.51 1.09 -3.17
C ASP A 38 4.54 1.24 -1.98
N LEU A 39 4.88 0.59 -0.86
CA LEU A 39 4.10 0.64 0.39
C LEU A 39 4.85 1.43 1.46
N THR A 40 4.25 2.53 1.93
CA THR A 40 4.76 3.28 3.09
C THR A 40 3.85 3.09 4.30
N ILE A 41 4.40 2.55 5.38
CA ILE A 41 3.68 2.27 6.63
C ILE A 41 4.15 3.23 7.73
N SER A 42 3.21 3.82 8.45
CA SER A 42 3.44 4.61 9.67
C SER A 42 2.31 4.39 10.68
N TRP A 43 2.38 5.02 11.86
CA TRP A 43 1.36 4.82 12.90
C TRP A 43 -0.04 5.16 12.38
N GLY A 44 -0.88 4.14 12.24
CA GLY A 44 -2.25 4.28 11.77
C GLY A 44 -2.39 4.62 10.28
N VAL A 45 -1.35 4.44 9.45
CA VAL A 45 -1.44 4.75 8.00
C VAL A 45 -0.69 3.71 7.16
N CYS A 46 -1.30 3.29 6.06
CA CYS A 46 -0.64 2.62 4.94
C CYS A 46 -0.88 3.44 3.66
N SER A 47 0.18 3.89 3.02
CA SER A 47 0.13 4.57 1.71
C SER A 47 0.56 3.61 0.62
N VAL A 48 -0.16 3.61 -0.49
CA VAL A 48 0.07 2.74 -1.65
C VAL A 48 0.31 3.63 -2.87
N GLU A 49 1.37 3.34 -3.61
CA GLU A 49 1.75 4.02 -4.85
C GLU A 49 2.06 2.97 -5.93
N ILE A 50 1.49 3.14 -7.14
CA ILE A 50 1.65 2.27 -8.32
C ILE A 50 2.16 3.09 -9.50
#